data_AF-A0A9R1BGF6-F1
#
_entry.id   AF-A0A9R1BGF6-F1
#
_cell.length_a   1.000
_cell.length_b   1.000
_cell.length_c   1.000
_cell.angle_alpha   90.00
_cell.angle_beta   90.00
_cell.angle_gamma   90.00
#
_symmetry.space_group_name_H-M   'P 1'
#
loop_
_entity.id
_entity.type
_entity.pdbx_description
1 polymer ?
#
loop_
_entity_poly.entity_id
_entity_poly.type
_entity_poly.pdbx_seq_one_letter_code
_entity_poly.pdbx_strand_id
1 'polypeptide(L)'
;MEAALVSVATGVLKPVLGKLAVLLGNEFKRFKGVRKEIKSLTHELAAMEAFLLKMSKEEDPDEQDKVWMNEVRELSYDMEDAIDEFTQSVGDKDEKPDDFIEKIKHSVGKLGKMKARRRIGKEIQVGYY
;
A
#
# COMPACT_ATOMS: atom_id res chain seq x y z
N MET A 1 -4.26 17.72 -14.64
CA MET A 1 -5.09 16.69 -14.00
C MET A 1 -4.24 15.74 -13.13
N GLU A 2 -2.95 15.56 -13.45
CA GLU A 2 -1.98 14.74 -12.69
C GLU A 2 -1.75 15.17 -11.24
N ALA A 3 -1.60 16.48 -10.97
CA ALA A 3 -1.43 16.97 -9.61
C ALA A 3 -2.59 16.58 -8.66
N ALA A 4 -3.82 16.51 -9.19
CA ALA A 4 -4.99 16.06 -8.44
C ALA A 4 -4.94 14.55 -8.17
N LEU A 5 -4.55 13.73 -9.16
CA LEU A 5 -4.41 12.28 -9.01
C LEU A 5 -3.34 11.92 -7.97
N VAL A 6 -2.24 12.68 -7.93
CA VAL A 6 -1.17 12.49 -6.93
C VAL A 6 -1.60 12.96 -5.56
N SER A 7 -2.23 14.14 -5.45
CA SER A 7 -2.75 14.66 -4.17
C SER A 7 -3.78 13.72 -3.55
N VAL A 8 -4.62 13.10 -4.39
CA VAL A 8 -5.56 12.06 -3.94
C VAL A 8 -4.77 10.85 -3.45
N ALA A 9 -3.82 10.33 -4.22
CA ALA A 9 -3.07 9.11 -3.86
C ALA A 9 -2.20 9.26 -2.60
N THR A 10 -1.57 10.42 -2.38
CA THR A 10 -0.87 10.71 -1.10
C THR A 10 -1.85 10.94 0.05
N GLY A 11 -3.05 11.44 -0.23
CA GLY A 11 -4.13 11.56 0.72
C GLY A 11 -4.63 10.20 1.25
N VAL A 12 -4.71 9.17 0.40
CA VAL A 12 -5.26 7.85 0.78
C VAL A 12 -4.26 7.00 1.60
N LEU A 13 -2.95 7.10 1.32
CA LEU A 13 -1.95 6.27 2.04
C LEU A 13 -1.74 6.70 3.50
N LYS A 14 -1.91 7.98 3.82
CA LYS A 14 -1.66 8.51 5.17
C LYS A 14 -2.58 7.91 6.24
N PRO A 15 -3.91 7.86 6.04
CA PRO A 15 -4.82 7.15 6.94
C PRO A 15 -4.43 5.70 7.16
N VAL A 16 -4.10 4.97 6.08
CA VAL A 16 -3.69 3.56 6.14
C VAL A 16 -2.43 3.38 6.98
N LEU A 17 -1.38 4.19 6.74
CA LEU A 17 -0.14 4.17 7.52
C LEU A 17 -0.39 4.48 9.01
N GLY A 18 -1.27 5.44 9.31
CA GLY A 18 -1.68 5.76 10.67
C GLY A 18 -2.35 4.58 11.37
N LYS A 19 -3.32 3.93 10.71
CA LYS A 19 -4.03 2.76 11.26
C LYS A 19 -3.05 1.59 11.49
N LEU A 20 -2.15 1.30 10.55
CA LEU A 20 -1.12 0.27 10.73
C LEU A 20 -0.17 0.56 11.91
N ALA A 21 0.20 1.83 12.13
CA ALA A 21 1.04 2.22 13.25
C ALA A 21 0.35 1.97 14.61
N VAL A 22 -0.96 2.26 14.70
CA VAL A 22 -1.78 1.95 15.89
C VAL A 22 -1.83 0.44 16.13
N LEU A 23 -2.10 -0.36 15.09
CA LEU A 23 -2.11 -1.82 15.16
C LEU A 23 -0.77 -2.39 15.63
N LEU A 24 0.35 -1.86 15.14
CA LEU A 24 1.71 -2.26 15.53
C LEU A 24 2.07 -1.91 16.99
N GLY A 25 1.41 -0.90 17.56
CA GLY A 25 1.63 -0.39 18.91
C GLY A 25 0.86 -1.16 19.99
N ASN A 26 -0.48 -1.17 19.90
CA ASN A 26 -1.34 -1.50 21.05
C ASN A 26 -2.06 -2.87 20.96
N GLU A 27 -2.43 -3.36 19.78
CA GLU A 27 -3.38 -4.47 19.66
C GLU A 27 -2.77 -5.82 19.24
N PHE A 28 -1.63 -5.81 18.55
CA PHE A 28 -1.03 -7.03 17.97
C PHE A 28 0.01 -7.77 18.84
N LYS A 29 -0.02 -7.62 20.17
CA LYS A 29 0.82 -8.49 21.05
C LYS A 29 0.49 -9.99 20.88
N ARG A 30 -0.73 -10.30 20.40
CA ARG A 30 -1.27 -11.65 20.26
C ARG A 30 -0.86 -12.37 18.96
N PHE A 31 -0.44 -11.65 17.90
CA PHE A 31 -0.16 -12.27 16.60
C PHE A 31 1.27 -11.99 16.11
N LYS A 32 2.23 -12.73 16.70
CA LYS A 32 3.67 -12.59 16.41
C LYS A 32 4.05 -12.83 14.94
N GLY A 33 3.29 -13.67 14.21
CA GLY A 33 3.48 -13.89 12.77
C GLY A 33 3.23 -12.58 12.02
N VAL A 34 1.98 -12.15 12.05
CA VAL A 34 1.37 -10.98 11.36
C VAL A 34 2.13 -9.68 11.54
N ARG A 35 2.78 -9.50 12.69
CA ARG A 35 3.58 -8.30 12.96
C ARG A 35 4.71 -8.11 11.96
N LYS A 36 5.29 -9.19 11.43
CA LYS A 36 6.33 -9.13 10.40
C LYS A 36 5.74 -8.67 9.07
N GLU A 37 4.60 -9.24 8.66
CA GLU A 37 3.91 -8.88 7.43
C GLU A 37 3.40 -7.44 7.48
N ILE A 38 2.81 -7.00 8.60
CA ILE A 38 2.39 -5.61 8.80
C ILE A 38 3.59 -4.67 8.71
N LYS A 39 4.71 -4.96 9.38
CA LYS A 39 5.92 -4.12 9.29
C LYS A 39 6.45 -4.03 7.86
N SER A 40 6.50 -5.16 7.16
CA SER A 40 6.89 -5.19 5.75
C SER A 40 5.97 -4.30 4.94
N LEU A 41 4.66 -4.43 5.13
CA LEU A 41 3.66 -3.66 4.40
C LEU A 41 3.75 -2.16 4.72
N THR A 42 3.92 -1.76 5.98
CA THR A 42 4.12 -0.37 6.39
C THR A 42 5.35 0.24 5.71
N HIS A 43 6.48 -0.47 5.71
CA HIS A 43 7.70 0.00 5.04
C HIS A 43 7.47 0.22 3.55
N GLU A 44 6.73 -0.69 2.93
CA GLU A 44 6.47 -0.61 1.50
C GLU A 44 5.49 0.50 1.11
N LEU A 45 4.43 0.69 1.89
CA LEU A 45 3.51 1.81 1.69
C LEU A 45 4.21 3.16 1.89
N ALA A 46 5.13 3.26 2.86
CA ALA A 46 5.93 4.46 3.04
C ALA A 46 6.83 4.74 1.81
N ALA A 47 7.41 3.70 1.20
CA ALA A 47 8.16 3.84 -0.04
C ALA A 47 7.25 4.28 -1.22
N MET A 48 6.01 3.80 -1.27
CA MET A 48 5.03 4.24 -2.26
C MET A 48 4.56 5.67 -2.03
N GLU A 49 4.34 6.09 -0.79
CA GLU A 49 4.02 7.48 -0.44
C GLU A 49 5.15 8.41 -0.88
N ALA A 50 6.40 8.05 -0.58
CA ALA A 50 7.58 8.81 -1.02
C ALA A 50 7.67 8.91 -2.55
N PHE A 51 7.33 7.84 -3.26
CA PHE A 51 7.25 7.88 -4.71
C PHE A 51 6.15 8.81 -5.21
N LEU A 52 4.93 8.71 -4.66
CA LEU A 52 3.84 9.59 -5.05
C LEU A 52 4.19 11.05 -4.77
N LEU A 53 4.82 11.36 -3.63
CA LEU A 53 5.33 12.70 -3.33
C LEU A 53 6.38 13.19 -4.33
N LYS A 54 7.18 12.29 -4.92
CA LYS A 54 8.08 12.63 -6.01
C LYS A 54 7.28 12.96 -7.28
N MET A 55 6.34 12.10 -7.66
CA MET A 55 5.50 12.30 -8.85
C MET A 55 4.60 13.54 -8.75
N SER A 56 4.27 13.98 -7.53
CA SER A 56 3.46 15.20 -7.33
C SER A 56 4.16 16.45 -7.82
N LYS A 57 5.48 16.38 -8.00
CA LYS A 57 6.35 17.47 -8.43
C LYS A 57 6.84 17.28 -9.86
N GLU A 58 6.50 16.16 -10.49
CA GLU A 58 6.86 15.86 -11.87
C GLU A 58 5.82 16.50 -12.80
N GLU A 59 6.27 17.27 -13.78
CA GLU A 59 5.37 17.96 -14.72
C GLU A 59 4.88 17.04 -15.83
N ASP A 60 5.69 16.06 -16.24
CA ASP A 60 5.38 15.11 -17.32
C ASP A 60 5.71 13.67 -16.91
N PRO A 61 4.88 13.05 -16.04
CA PRO A 61 5.04 11.65 -15.68
C PRO A 61 4.80 10.74 -16.89
N ASP A 62 5.68 9.77 -17.11
CA ASP A 62 5.46 8.79 -18.17
C ASP A 62 4.23 7.89 -17.92
N GLU A 63 3.75 7.22 -18.96
CA GLU A 63 2.54 6.38 -18.88
C GLU A 63 2.69 5.23 -17.87
N GLN A 64 3.91 4.72 -17.66
CA GLN A 64 4.14 3.68 -16.67
C GLN A 64 4.02 4.22 -15.24
N ASP A 65 4.53 5.42 -14.98
CA ASP A 65 4.41 6.08 -13.68
C ASP A 65 2.94 6.47 -13.40
N LYS A 66 2.16 6.90 -14.41
CA LYS A 66 0.70 7.14 -14.27
C LYS A 66 -0.07 5.86 -13.91
N VAL A 67 0.20 4.75 -14.61
CA VAL A 67 -0.40 3.44 -14.28
C VAL A 67 -0.05 3.05 -12.85
N TRP A 68 1.22 3.22 -12.46
CA TRP A 68 1.66 2.85 -11.12
C TRP A 68 1.02 3.71 -10.03
N MET A 69 0.86 5.02 -10.28
CA MET A 69 0.12 5.91 -9.38
C MET A 69 -1.33 5.46 -9.15
N ASN A 70 -2.00 4.99 -10.20
CA ASN A 70 -3.36 4.47 -10.08
C ASN A 70 -3.39 3.14 -9.30
N GLU A 71 -2.50 2.19 -9.60
CA GLU A 71 -2.41 0.93 -8.87
C GLU A 71 -2.10 1.15 -7.36
N VAL A 72 -1.27 2.16 -7.03
CA VAL A 72 -0.98 2.54 -5.64
C VAL A 72 -2.25 3.03 -4.93
N ARG A 73 -3.10 3.80 -5.62
CA ARG A 73 -4.37 4.29 -5.06
C ARG A 73 -5.33 3.14 -4.76
N GLU A 74 -5.53 2.24 -5.72
CA GLU A 74 -6.40 1.08 -5.53
C GLU A 74 -5.91 0.19 -4.38
N LEU A 75 -4.60 -0.05 -4.29
CA LEU A 75 -4.01 -0.79 -3.17
C LEU A 75 -4.29 -0.10 -1.83
N SER A 76 -4.29 1.23 -1.80
CA SER A 76 -4.60 1.99 -0.58
C SER A 76 -6.04 1.78 -0.14
N TYR A 77 -7.01 1.74 -1.07
CA TYR A 77 -8.41 1.47 -0.75
C TYR A 77 -8.63 0.03 -0.26
N ASP A 78 -8.09 -0.95 -0.98
CA ASP A 78 -8.14 -2.37 -0.56
C ASP A 78 -7.62 -2.56 0.88
N MET A 79 -6.60 -1.78 1.25
CA MET A 79 -5.98 -1.84 2.57
C MET A 79 -6.76 -1.08 3.65
N GLU A 80 -7.33 0.06 3.32
CA GLU A 80 -8.21 0.79 4.23
C GLU A 80 -9.40 -0.08 4.62
N ASP A 81 -10.05 -0.71 3.64
CA ASP A 81 -11.17 -1.62 3.86
C ASP A 81 -10.76 -2.80 4.75
N ALA A 82 -9.64 -3.46 4.45
CA ALA A 82 -9.16 -4.60 5.24
C ALA A 82 -8.82 -4.24 6.70
N ILE A 83 -8.29 -3.04 6.94
CA ILE A 83 -7.98 -2.57 8.29
C ILE A 83 -9.25 -2.17 9.05
N ASP A 84 -10.20 -1.51 8.39
CA ASP A 84 -11.45 -1.09 9.01
C ASP A 84 -12.33 -2.28 9.38
N GLU A 85 -12.40 -3.30 8.51
CA GLU A 85 -13.07 -4.56 8.79
C GLU A 85 -12.45 -5.27 10.00
N PHE A 86 -11.12 -5.39 10.05
CA PHE A 86 -10.42 -5.96 11.20
C PHE A 86 -10.65 -5.16 12.48
N THR A 87 -10.64 -3.83 12.41
CA THR A 87 -10.80 -2.97 13.59
C THR A 87 -12.23 -3.06 14.14
N GLN A 88 -13.24 -3.14 13.27
CA GLN A 88 -14.62 -3.39 13.66
C GLN A 88 -14.77 -4.77 14.32
N SER A 89 -14.05 -5.74 13.80
CA SER A 89 -14.16 -7.12 14.22
C SER A 89 -13.35 -7.49 15.46
N VAL A 90 -12.35 -6.71 15.84
CA VAL A 90 -11.71 -6.81 17.16
C VAL A 90 -12.70 -6.48 18.30
N GLY A 91 -13.80 -5.77 18.01
CA GLY A 91 -14.89 -5.52 18.95
C GLY A 91 -15.90 -6.67 19.10
N ASP A 92 -16.04 -7.51 18.07
CA ASP A 92 -16.93 -8.67 18.05
C ASP A 92 -16.12 -9.96 18.25
N LYS A 93 -16.51 -10.80 19.21
CA LYS A 93 -15.67 -11.93 19.69
C LYS A 93 -15.41 -13.05 18.67
N ASP A 94 -15.90 -12.93 17.44
CA ASP A 94 -16.06 -14.04 16.50
C ASP A 94 -15.29 -13.92 15.18
N GLU A 95 -14.62 -12.79 14.89
CA GLU A 95 -13.85 -12.70 13.65
C GLU A 95 -12.42 -13.18 13.82
N LYS A 96 -12.03 -14.08 12.90
CA LYS A 96 -10.78 -14.82 13.01
C LYS A 96 -9.64 -13.96 12.48
N PRO A 97 -8.58 -13.76 13.27
CA PRO A 97 -7.36 -13.08 12.85
C PRO A 97 -6.79 -13.61 11.53
N ASP A 98 -7.08 -14.88 11.21
CA ASP A 98 -6.67 -15.54 9.97
C ASP A 98 -7.16 -14.83 8.70
N ASP A 99 -8.38 -14.27 8.70
CA ASP A 99 -8.93 -13.59 7.51
C ASP A 99 -8.20 -12.27 7.21
N PHE A 100 -7.96 -11.46 8.25
CA PHE A 100 -7.13 -10.26 8.14
C PHE A 100 -5.70 -10.58 7.70
N ILE A 101 -5.13 -11.69 8.19
CA ILE A 101 -3.80 -12.15 7.78
C ILE A 101 -3.75 -12.49 6.30
N GLU A 102 -4.78 -13.16 5.78
CA GLU A 102 -4.88 -13.48 4.35
C GLU A 102 -4.99 -12.22 3.49
N LYS A 103 -5.81 -11.25 3.90
CA LYS A 103 -5.91 -9.94 3.23
C LYS A 103 -4.57 -9.20 3.21
N ILE A 104 -3.84 -9.16 4.33
CA ILE A 104 -2.50 -8.56 4.41
C ILE A 104 -1.50 -9.29 3.49
N LYS A 105 -1.49 -10.62 3.50
CA LYS A 105 -0.61 -11.42 2.61
C LYS A 105 -0.94 -11.18 1.14
N HIS A 106 -2.22 -11.07 0.80
CA HIS A 106 -2.67 -10.77 -0.55
C HIS A 106 -2.18 -9.38 -1.00
N SER A 107 -2.31 -8.36 -0.16
CA SER A 107 -1.83 -7.00 -0.44
C SER A 107 -0.32 -6.94 -0.63
N VAL A 108 0.46 -7.63 0.22
CA VAL A 108 1.92 -7.78 0.06
C VAL A 108 2.28 -8.47 -1.26
N GLY A 109 1.55 -9.53 -1.62
CA GLY A 109 1.73 -10.24 -2.88
C GLY A 109 1.41 -9.39 -4.12
N LYS A 110 0.30 -8.63 -4.08
CA LYS A 110 -0.11 -7.68 -5.13
C LYS A 110 0.96 -6.62 -5.34
N LEU A 111 1.45 -6.04 -4.25
CA LEU A 111 2.54 -5.07 -4.27
C LEU A 111 3.83 -5.63 -4.90
N GLY A 112 4.24 -6.83 -4.52
CA GLY A 112 5.43 -7.47 -5.09
C GLY A 112 5.34 -7.60 -6.62
N LYS A 113 4.16 -7.95 -7.14
CA LYS A 113 3.89 -8.02 -8.58
C LYS A 113 3.96 -6.63 -9.24
N MET A 114 3.37 -5.61 -8.62
CA MET A 114 3.40 -4.22 -9.12
C MET A 114 4.84 -3.71 -9.27
N LYS A 115 5.70 -3.96 -8.27
CA LYS A 115 7.12 -3.58 -8.32
C LYS A 115 7.89 -4.28 -9.42
N ALA A 116 7.65 -5.58 -9.61
CA ALA A 116 8.29 -6.35 -10.68
C ALA A 116 7.92 -5.79 -12.07
N ARG A 117 6.64 -5.48 -12.30
CA ARG A 117 6.18 -4.85 -13.56
C ARG A 117 6.85 -3.50 -13.82
N ARG A 118 6.95 -2.66 -12.79
CA ARG A 118 7.59 -1.35 -12.91
C ARG A 118 9.07 -1.45 -13.25
N ARG A 119 9.80 -2.37 -12.60
CA ARG A 119 11.22 -2.60 -12.90
C ARG A 119 11.43 -3.02 -14.36
N ILE A 120 10.61 -3.95 -14.86
CA ILE A 120 10.70 -4.43 -16.24
C ILE A 120 10.47 -3.29 -17.25
N GLY A 121 9.45 -2.45 -17.05
CA GLY A 121 9.21 -1.36 -18.02
C GLY A 121 10.30 -0.28 -18.01
N LYS A 122 10.92 0.01 -16.86
CA LYS A 122 12.09 0.90 -16.81
C LYS A 122 13.32 0.31 -17.50
N GLU A 123 13.53 -1.00 -17.43
CA GLU A 123 14.64 -1.68 -18.13
C GLU A 123 14.43 -1.71 -19.66
N ILE A 124 13.19 -1.81 -20.14
CA ILE A 124 12.85 -1.78 -21.58
C ILE A 124 13.07 -0.38 -22.19
N GLN A 125 12.86 0.69 -21.42
CA GLN A 125 13.06 2.08 -21.87
C GLN A 125 14.53 2.43 -22.17
N VAL A 126 15.50 1.68 -21.62
CA VAL A 126 16.94 1.97 -21.76
C VAL A 126 17.54 1.38 -23.05
N GLY A 127 16.78 0.59 -23.82
CA GLY A 127 17.26 -0.13 -25.00
C GLY A 127 17.27 0.62 -26.34
N TYR A 128 16.86 1.89 -26.37
CA TYR A 128 16.82 2.69 -27.61
C TYR A 128 17.75 3.91 -27.50
N TYR A 129 19.03 3.67 -27.78
CA TYR A 129 20.00 4.68 -28.21
C TYR A 129 20.75 4.15 -29.43
#